data_AF-A0A4R1BBE6-F1
#
_entry.id   AF-A0A4R1BBE6-F1
#
_cell.length_a   1.000
_cell.length_b   1.000
_cell.length_c   1.000
_cell.angle_alpha   90.00
_cell.angle_beta   90.00
_cell.angle_gamma   90.00
#
_symmetry.space_group_name_H-M   'P 1'
#
loop_
_entity.id
_entity.type
_entity.pdbx_description
1 polymer ?
#
loop_
_entity_poly.entity_id
_entity_poly.type
_entity_poly.pdbx_seq_one_letter_code
_entity_poly.pdbx_strand_id
1 'polypeptide(L)'
;MALVLPPRDVLFYESREHPLTVELLEPWFVKHPGKRPAGNGRGYWAQYQVRDGELVVRDLLVPDARNLRTGMRSVLSEILVEPEDRALPHFSALLLLHPAYKGDKPAAPNGKGIYTVLEFRRGRLRAEKQYAADAFAAFKEEQFTYFQMTEEYEVLKAEAKLQFEKTEQEARRKDPARGYRPFDEAAFDKMIAADILSFSRELLAD
;
A
#
# COMPACT_ATOMS: atom_id res chain seq x y z
N MET A 1 16.30 -3.58 -26.02
CA MET A 1 15.04 -4.12 -25.47
C MET A 1 14.77 -3.42 -24.15
N ALA A 2 13.73 -2.59 -24.07
CA ALA A 2 13.29 -2.03 -22.80
C ALA A 2 12.60 -3.17 -22.03
N LEU A 3 13.15 -3.53 -20.87
CA LEU A 3 12.46 -4.38 -19.90
C LEU A 3 11.20 -3.63 -19.48
N VAL A 4 10.05 -4.02 -20.02
CA VAL A 4 8.76 -3.56 -19.53
C VAL A 4 8.61 -4.17 -18.14
N LEU A 5 8.87 -3.36 -17.10
CA LEU A 5 8.56 -3.72 -15.73
C LEU A 5 7.06 -4.06 -15.66
N PRO A 6 6.67 -5.04 -14.82
CA PRO A 6 5.26 -5.32 -14.62
C PRO A 6 4.56 -4.03 -14.21
N PRO A 7 3.43 -3.72 -14.82
CA PRO A 7 2.77 -2.46 -14.57
C PRO A 7 2.28 -2.47 -13.11
N ARG A 8 2.65 -1.43 -12.37
CA ARG A 8 2.34 -1.21 -10.96
C ARG A 8 2.20 0.29 -10.71
N ASP A 9 1.65 0.63 -9.56
CA ASP A 9 1.60 2.02 -9.13
C ASP A 9 3.00 2.53 -8.80
N VAL A 10 3.24 3.79 -9.16
CA VAL A 10 4.55 4.44 -8.98
C VAL A 10 4.36 5.86 -8.47
N LEU A 11 5.20 6.26 -7.52
CA LEU A 11 5.35 7.62 -7.06
C LEU A 11 6.62 8.23 -7.64
N PHE A 12 6.50 9.38 -8.29
CA PHE A 12 7.62 10.22 -8.64
C PHE A 12 7.93 11.16 -7.47
N TYR A 13 9.08 10.95 -6.83
CA TYR A 13 9.58 11.74 -5.71
C TYR A 13 11.05 12.08 -5.96
N GLU A 14 11.45 13.34 -5.76
CA GLU A 14 12.82 13.82 -6.04
C GLU A 14 13.40 13.38 -7.41
N SER A 15 12.58 13.45 -8.46
CA SER A 15 12.93 13.02 -9.83
C SER A 15 13.26 11.52 -9.99
N ARG A 16 12.91 10.69 -9.00
CA ARG A 16 13.06 9.24 -9.03
C ARG A 16 11.71 8.55 -9.03
N GLU A 17 11.64 7.39 -9.66
CA GLU A 17 10.46 6.53 -9.67
C GLU A 17 10.52 5.55 -8.49
N HIS A 18 9.50 5.58 -7.66
CA HIS A 18 9.33 4.71 -6.50
C HIS A 18 8.08 3.86 -6.70
N PRO A 19 8.25 2.56 -6.96
CA PRO A 19 7.17 1.61 -6.88
C PRO A 19 6.38 1.70 -5.59
N LEU A 20 5.06 1.54 -5.69
CA LEU A 20 4.17 1.52 -4.55
C LEU A 20 3.64 0.11 -4.29
N THR A 21 3.52 -0.23 -3.02
CA THR A 21 2.85 -1.45 -2.54
C THR A 21 1.40 -1.21 -2.17
N VAL A 22 0.93 0.04 -2.23
CA VAL A 22 -0.39 0.50 -1.81
C VAL A 22 -1.17 1.11 -2.97
N GLU A 23 -2.48 0.92 -2.96
CA GLU A 23 -3.40 1.38 -4.02
C GLU A 23 -4.07 2.70 -3.64
N LEU A 24 -3.34 3.81 -3.80
CA LEU A 24 -3.74 5.12 -3.24
C LEU A 24 -5.09 5.66 -3.80
N LEU A 25 -5.45 5.25 -5.02
CA LEU A 25 -6.67 5.68 -5.70
C LEU A 25 -7.88 4.78 -5.42
N GLU A 26 -7.69 3.61 -4.80
CA GLU A 26 -8.77 2.64 -4.54
C GLU A 26 -9.93 3.24 -3.71
N PRO A 27 -9.68 4.00 -2.62
CA PRO A 27 -10.77 4.63 -1.86
C PRO A 27 -11.62 5.61 -2.67
N TRP A 28 -11.04 6.24 -3.70
CA TRP A 28 -11.78 7.14 -4.59
C TRP A 28 -12.68 6.35 -5.54
N PHE A 29 -12.21 5.22 -6.09
CA PHE A 29 -13.02 4.34 -6.93
C PHE A 29 -14.14 3.64 -6.18
N VAL A 30 -13.94 3.29 -4.90
CA VAL A 30 -15.03 2.78 -4.04
C VAL A 30 -16.17 3.80 -3.94
N LYS A 31 -15.86 5.10 -3.89
CA LYS A 31 -16.86 6.18 -3.89
C LYS A 31 -17.42 6.51 -5.27
N HIS A 32 -16.66 6.23 -6.33
CA HIS A 32 -17.01 6.52 -7.73
C HIS A 32 -16.88 5.27 -8.61
N PRO A 33 -17.68 4.21 -8.37
CA PRO A 33 -17.48 2.92 -9.03
C PRO A 33 -17.63 3.00 -10.56
N GLY A 34 -18.51 3.88 -11.06
CA GLY A 34 -18.70 4.10 -12.50
C GLY A 34 -17.54 4.81 -13.22
N LYS A 35 -16.54 5.28 -12.48
CA LYS A 35 -15.32 5.91 -13.01
C LYS A 35 -14.13 4.97 -13.06
N ARG A 36 -14.24 3.77 -12.49
CA ARG A 36 -13.15 2.77 -12.50
C ARG A 36 -12.91 2.26 -13.92
N PRO A 37 -11.66 2.23 -14.40
CA PRO A 37 -11.33 1.56 -15.65
C PRO A 37 -11.80 0.11 -15.68
N ALA A 38 -12.41 -0.30 -16.80
CA ALA A 38 -12.78 -1.69 -17.01
C ALA A 38 -11.53 -2.55 -17.31
N GLY A 39 -11.46 -3.75 -16.72
CA GLY A 39 -10.39 -4.71 -16.99
C GLY A 39 -10.39 -5.89 -16.02
N ASN A 40 -9.59 -6.91 -16.33
CA ASN A 40 -9.35 -8.01 -15.40
C ASN A 40 -8.50 -7.52 -14.21
N GLY A 41 -8.87 -7.93 -12.99
CA GLY A 41 -8.23 -7.45 -11.77
C GLY A 41 -8.50 -5.96 -11.56
N ARG A 42 -7.44 -5.16 -11.33
CA ARG A 42 -7.58 -3.73 -11.08
C ARG A 42 -7.87 -2.91 -12.34
N GLY A 43 -7.41 -3.37 -13.50
CA GLY A 43 -7.66 -2.73 -14.81
C GLY A 43 -6.89 -1.43 -15.08
N TYR A 44 -6.08 -0.93 -14.14
CA TYR A 44 -5.33 0.32 -14.30
C TYR A 44 -4.03 0.38 -13.48
N TRP A 45 -3.15 1.29 -13.87
CA TRP A 45 -1.93 1.66 -13.16
C TRP A 45 -1.82 3.16 -13.03
N ALA A 46 -1.64 3.63 -11.80
CA ALA A 46 -1.58 5.04 -11.48
C ALA A 46 -0.14 5.48 -11.25
N GLN A 47 0.18 6.63 -11.82
CA GLN A 47 1.39 7.37 -11.54
C GLN A 47 1.03 8.51 -10.62
N TYR A 48 1.78 8.68 -9.54
CA TYR A 48 1.61 9.74 -8.56
C TYR A 48 2.86 10.62 -8.53
N GLN A 49 2.73 11.83 -8.01
CA GLN A 49 3.87 12.68 -7.73
C GLN A 49 3.57 13.55 -6.50
N VAL A 50 4.62 13.99 -5.81
CA VAL A 50 4.51 15.08 -4.84
C VAL A 50 4.80 16.39 -5.57
N ARG A 51 3.80 17.27 -5.69
CA ARG A 51 3.93 18.60 -6.30
C ARG A 51 3.49 19.65 -5.29
N ASP A 52 4.34 20.63 -5.02
CA ASP A 52 4.06 21.71 -4.05
C ASP A 52 3.66 21.18 -2.65
N GLY A 53 4.24 20.05 -2.25
CA GLY A 53 3.93 19.36 -1.00
C GLY A 53 2.62 18.57 -1.01
N GLU A 54 1.93 18.46 -2.15
CA GLU A 54 0.68 17.71 -2.29
C GLU A 54 0.87 16.44 -3.13
N LEU A 55 0.30 15.34 -2.66
CA LEU A 55 0.22 14.07 -3.34
C LEU A 55 -0.88 14.13 -4.40
N VAL A 56 -0.48 13.99 -5.67
CA VAL A 56 -1.39 14.09 -6.80
C VAL A 56 -1.22 12.92 -7.77
N VAL A 57 -2.31 12.55 -8.46
CA VAL A 57 -2.29 11.64 -9.61
C VAL A 57 -1.67 12.38 -10.79
N ARG A 58 -0.51 11.90 -11.23
CA ARG A 58 0.22 12.37 -12.41
C ARG A 58 -0.36 11.78 -13.69
N ASP A 59 -0.66 10.49 -13.69
CA ASP A 59 -1.21 9.78 -14.85
C ASP A 59 -2.00 8.54 -14.40
N LEU A 60 -2.89 8.07 -15.26
CA LEU A 60 -3.69 6.87 -15.07
C LEU A 60 -3.67 6.07 -16.37
N LEU A 61 -3.04 4.90 -16.35
CA LEU A 61 -2.76 4.08 -17.53
C LEU A 61 -3.66 2.85 -17.54
N VAL A 62 -4.14 2.47 -18.73
CA VAL A 62 -4.89 1.23 -18.98
C VAL A 62 -4.29 0.48 -20.17
N PRO A 63 -4.50 -0.85 -20.28
CA PRO A 63 -4.07 -1.61 -21.45
C PRO A 63 -4.70 -1.06 -22.73
N ASP A 64 -3.89 -0.90 -23.76
CA ASP A 64 -4.34 -0.55 -25.10
C ASP A 64 -3.54 -1.32 -26.16
N ALA A 65 -4.15 -2.36 -26.72
CA ALA A 65 -3.55 -3.19 -27.75
C ALA A 65 -3.26 -2.42 -29.05
N ARG A 66 -3.88 -1.25 -29.26
CA ARG A 66 -3.62 -0.40 -30.42
C ARG A 66 -2.34 0.42 -30.24
N ASN A 67 -1.90 0.64 -29.01
CA ASN A 67 -0.63 1.30 -28.74
C ASN A 67 0.53 0.29 -28.83
N LEU A 68 1.07 0.10 -30.02
CA LEU A 68 2.14 -0.86 -30.29
C LEU A 68 3.48 -0.53 -29.61
N ARG A 69 3.65 0.69 -29.08
CA ARG A 69 4.90 1.12 -28.42
C ARG A 69 4.94 0.71 -26.96
N THR A 70 3.87 0.99 -26.22
CA THR A 70 3.83 0.80 -24.76
C THR A 70 2.80 -0.24 -24.33
N GLY A 71 1.86 -0.61 -25.20
CA GLY A 71 0.69 -1.43 -24.85
C GLY A 71 -0.28 -0.73 -23.89
N MET A 72 -0.12 0.58 -23.67
CA MET A 72 -0.85 1.35 -22.66
C MET A 72 -1.31 2.69 -23.21
N ARG A 73 -2.44 3.20 -22.72
CA ARG A 73 -2.90 4.58 -22.97
C ARG A 73 -3.24 5.28 -21.66
N SER A 74 -3.06 6.60 -21.63
CA SER A 74 -3.55 7.43 -20.53
C SER A 74 -5.07 7.59 -20.64
N VAL A 75 -5.74 7.52 -19.50
CA VAL A 75 -7.17 7.80 -19.30
C VAL A 75 -7.38 8.87 -18.22
N LEU A 76 -6.32 9.57 -17.81
CA LEU A 76 -6.39 10.54 -16.71
C LEU A 76 -7.48 11.59 -16.97
N SER A 77 -7.50 12.18 -18.16
CA SER A 77 -8.48 13.21 -18.54
C SER A 77 -9.89 12.68 -18.79
N GLU A 78 -10.08 11.36 -18.88
CA GLU A 78 -11.41 10.73 -18.99
C GLU A 78 -12.04 10.52 -17.59
N ILE A 79 -11.19 10.35 -16.58
CA ILE A 79 -11.58 9.90 -15.23
C ILE A 79 -11.48 11.02 -14.21
N LEU A 80 -10.32 11.69 -14.16
CA LEU A 80 -10.01 12.83 -13.27
C LEU A 80 -9.94 14.10 -14.13
N VAL A 81 -11.13 14.55 -14.54
CA VAL A 81 -11.33 15.66 -15.48
C VAL A 81 -10.85 16.97 -14.85
N GLU A 82 -11.33 17.26 -13.65
CA GLU A 82 -11.00 18.48 -12.94
C GLU A 82 -9.59 18.36 -12.29
N PRO A 83 -8.77 19.43 -12.31
CA PRO A 83 -7.47 19.43 -11.66
C PRO A 83 -7.53 19.03 -10.17
N GLU A 84 -8.59 19.41 -9.48
CA GLU A 84 -8.82 19.15 -8.05
C GLU A 84 -9.05 17.66 -7.77
N ASP A 85 -9.64 16.92 -8.70
CA ASP A 85 -9.86 15.47 -8.60
C ASP A 85 -8.54 14.68 -8.61
N ARG A 86 -7.45 15.31 -9.04
CA ARG A 86 -6.13 14.70 -9.08
C ARG A 86 -5.44 14.73 -7.74
N ALA A 87 -5.85 15.58 -6.80
CA ALA A 87 -5.31 15.58 -5.45
C ALA A 87 -5.84 14.36 -4.67
N LEU A 88 -5.06 13.85 -3.71
CA LEU A 88 -5.49 12.76 -2.83
C LEU A 88 -5.73 13.27 -1.39
N PRO A 89 -6.71 14.17 -1.15
CA PRO A 89 -6.95 14.73 0.18
C PRO A 89 -7.47 13.70 1.18
N HIS A 90 -7.93 12.53 0.71
CA HIS A 90 -8.32 11.41 1.56
C HIS A 90 -7.13 10.62 2.12
N PHE A 91 -5.94 10.74 1.52
CA PHE A 91 -4.79 9.95 1.93
C PHE A 91 -4.13 10.53 3.19
N SER A 92 -4.11 9.75 4.28
CA SER A 92 -3.37 10.08 5.50
C SER A 92 -2.73 8.82 6.06
N ALA A 93 -1.44 8.65 5.83
CA ALA A 93 -0.68 7.46 6.21
C ALA A 93 0.83 7.71 6.03
N LEU A 94 1.61 6.75 6.51
CA LEU A 94 3.03 6.63 6.19
C LEU A 94 3.21 5.90 4.85
N LEU A 95 4.12 6.41 4.02
CA LEU A 95 4.48 5.80 2.75
C LEU A 95 5.96 5.46 2.73
N LEU A 96 6.27 4.18 2.58
CA LEU A 96 7.64 3.70 2.52
C LEU A 96 8.17 3.73 1.08
N LEU A 97 9.31 4.40 0.88
CA LEU A 97 10.11 4.30 -0.33
C LEU A 97 11.25 3.32 -0.07
N HIS A 98 11.18 2.15 -0.72
CA HIS A 98 12.24 1.15 -0.55
C HIS A 98 13.55 1.58 -1.23
N PRO A 99 14.70 1.26 -0.63
CA PRO A 99 16.02 1.63 -1.17
C PRO A 99 16.34 0.96 -2.51
N ALA A 100 15.79 -0.24 -2.74
CA ALA A 100 15.99 -1.00 -3.95
C ALA A 100 14.81 -1.95 -4.22
N TYR A 101 14.60 -2.27 -5.48
CA TYR A 101 13.61 -3.23 -5.96
C TYR A 101 14.29 -4.31 -6.79
N LYS A 102 13.84 -5.55 -6.63
CA LYS A 102 14.21 -6.67 -7.51
C LYS A 102 12.95 -7.08 -8.27
N GLY A 103 12.74 -6.46 -9.43
CA GLY A 103 11.49 -6.58 -10.18
C GLY A 103 10.34 -5.84 -9.50
N ASP A 104 9.25 -6.56 -9.25
CA ASP A 104 8.03 -6.07 -8.59
C ASP A 104 8.16 -5.98 -7.06
N LYS A 105 9.11 -6.71 -6.47
CA LYS A 105 9.27 -6.79 -5.00
C LYS A 105 10.37 -5.86 -4.51
N PRO A 106 10.22 -5.28 -3.30
CA PRO A 106 11.34 -4.70 -2.60
C PRO A 106 12.50 -5.70 -2.58
N ALA A 107 13.68 -5.27 -3.00
CA ALA A 107 14.85 -6.12 -2.85
C ALA A 107 15.02 -6.35 -1.34
N ALA A 108 15.17 -7.61 -0.93
CA ALA A 108 15.48 -7.91 0.46
C ALA A 108 16.64 -7.01 0.88
N PRO A 109 16.51 -6.25 1.96
CA PRO A 109 17.59 -5.41 2.40
C PRO A 109 18.75 -6.34 2.75
N ASN A 110 19.84 -6.26 2.01
CA ASN A 110 21.08 -6.96 2.34
C ASN A 110 21.75 -6.32 3.59
N GLY A 111 20.96 -5.76 4.52
CA GLY A 111 21.39 -4.83 5.56
C GLY A 111 21.89 -3.47 5.05
N LYS A 112 21.76 -3.19 3.75
CA LYS A 112 22.35 -2.01 3.10
C LYS A 112 21.28 -1.22 2.37
N GLY A 113 20.98 -0.02 2.86
CA GLY A 113 20.02 0.89 2.24
C GLY A 113 19.50 1.93 3.22
N ILE A 114 19.12 3.09 2.69
CA ILE A 114 18.39 4.13 3.42
C ILE A 114 16.91 3.96 3.07
N TYR A 115 16.07 3.76 4.07
CA TYR A 115 14.63 3.72 3.93
C TYR A 115 14.09 5.13 4.12
N THR A 116 13.37 5.63 3.12
CA THR A 116 12.70 6.92 3.23
C THR A 116 11.24 6.69 3.55
N VAL A 117 10.75 7.23 4.67
CA VAL A 117 9.35 7.21 5.07
C VAL A 117 8.80 8.61 4.89
N LEU A 118 7.76 8.73 4.06
CA LEU A 118 7.02 9.96 3.84
C LEU A 118 5.74 9.94 4.67
N GLU A 119 5.49 10.97 5.47
CA GLU A 119 4.24 11.15 6.17
C GLU A 119 3.31 12.05 5.36
N PHE A 120 2.13 11.54 5.01
CA PHE A 120 1.08 12.33 4.42
C PHE A 120 -0.06 12.55 5.40
N ARG A 121 -0.57 13.79 5.48
CA ARG A 121 -1.83 14.13 6.14
C ARG A 121 -2.73 14.87 5.17
N ARG A 122 -3.90 14.30 4.90
CA ARG A 122 -4.89 14.81 3.94
C ARG A 122 -4.24 15.14 2.59
N GLY A 123 -3.46 14.21 2.07
CA GLY A 123 -2.71 14.35 0.81
C GLY A 123 -1.51 15.28 0.88
N ARG A 124 -1.21 15.93 2.01
CA ARG A 124 -0.05 16.82 2.14
C ARG A 124 1.12 16.14 2.80
N LEU A 125 2.29 16.23 2.18
CA LEU A 125 3.55 15.79 2.76
C LEU A 125 3.84 16.65 4.00
N ARG A 126 3.96 15.99 5.16
CA ARG A 126 4.22 16.64 6.45
C ARG A 126 5.64 16.45 6.92
N ALA A 127 6.15 15.25 6.76
CA ALA A 127 7.49 14.90 7.17
C ALA A 127 8.10 13.88 6.21
N GLU A 128 9.41 13.92 6.11
CA GLU A 128 10.23 12.89 5.52
C GLU A 128 11.25 12.46 6.58
N LYS A 129 11.36 11.15 6.82
CA LYS A 129 12.41 10.59 7.65
C LYS A 129 13.17 9.50 6.92
N GLN A 130 14.49 9.52 7.09
CA GLN A 130 15.39 8.54 6.52
C GLN A 130 15.96 7.66 7.62
N TYR A 131 15.92 6.35 7.41
CA TYR A 131 16.35 5.36 8.39
C TYR A 131 17.39 4.42 7.78
N ALA A 132 18.44 4.12 8.55
CA ALA A 132 19.23 2.91 8.31
C ALA A 132 18.40 1.67 8.66
N ALA A 133 18.83 0.48 8.21
CA ALA A 133 18.06 -0.75 8.40
C ALA A 133 17.68 -1.04 9.86
N ASP A 134 18.63 -0.94 10.79
CA ASP A 134 18.37 -1.22 12.21
C ASP A 134 17.42 -0.17 12.83
N ALA A 135 17.62 1.11 12.49
CA ALA A 135 16.74 2.18 12.93
C ALA A 135 15.32 2.06 12.35
N PHE A 136 15.19 1.58 11.11
CA PHE A 136 13.89 1.33 10.49
C PHE A 136 13.17 0.15 11.15
N ALA A 137 13.90 -0.90 11.50
CA ALA A 137 13.34 -2.04 12.22
C ALA A 137 12.81 -1.60 13.60
N ALA A 138 13.60 -0.82 14.36
CA ALA A 138 13.18 -0.26 15.65
C ALA A 138 11.95 0.65 15.50
N PHE A 139 11.94 1.51 14.48
CA PHE A 139 10.79 2.36 14.17
C PHE A 139 9.52 1.55 13.93
N LYS A 140 9.57 0.46 13.14
CA LYS A 140 8.40 -0.40 12.93
C LYS A 140 7.93 -1.09 14.20
N GLU A 141 8.85 -1.51 15.07
CA GLU A 141 8.52 -2.14 16.35
C GLU A 141 7.81 -1.16 17.28
N GLU A 142 8.29 0.09 17.32
CA GLU A 142 7.64 1.18 18.06
C GLU A 142 6.24 1.46 17.50
N GLN A 143 6.10 1.60 16.17
CA GLN A 143 4.78 1.78 15.53
C GLN A 143 3.82 0.63 15.84
N PHE A 144 4.32 -0.61 15.87
CA PHE A 144 3.49 -1.77 16.20
C PHE A 144 3.05 -1.75 17.66
N THR A 145 3.97 -1.40 18.58
CA THR A 145 3.68 -1.28 20.01
C THR A 145 2.59 -0.24 20.26
N TYR A 146 2.65 0.93 19.61
CA TYR A 146 1.58 1.92 19.71
C TYR A 146 0.28 1.43 19.09
N PHE A 147 0.33 0.80 17.91
CA PHE A 147 -0.85 0.29 17.24
C PHE A 147 -1.61 -0.73 18.10
N GLN A 148 -0.90 -1.61 18.83
CA GLN A 148 -1.50 -2.57 19.77
C GLN A 148 -2.35 -1.92 20.88
N MET A 149 -2.13 -0.63 21.17
CA MET A 149 -2.90 0.12 22.17
C MET A 149 -4.17 0.76 21.61
N THR A 150 -4.42 0.65 20.31
CA THR A 150 -5.54 1.30 19.62
C THR A 150 -6.79 0.43 19.55
N GLU A 151 -7.97 1.05 19.47
CA GLU A 151 -9.23 0.34 19.19
C GLU A 151 -9.21 -0.37 17.83
N GLU A 152 -8.50 0.18 16.84
CA GLU A 152 -8.38 -0.41 15.50
C GLU A 152 -7.68 -1.78 15.53
N TYR A 153 -6.64 -1.94 16.36
CA TYR A 153 -6.00 -3.23 16.57
C TYR A 153 -6.96 -4.25 17.21
N GLU A 154 -7.72 -3.86 18.23
CA GLU A 154 -8.69 -4.75 18.89
C GLU A 154 -9.79 -5.21 17.92
N VAL A 155 -10.29 -4.30 17.06
CA VAL A 155 -11.25 -4.64 16.01
C VAL A 155 -10.65 -5.63 15.01
N LEU A 156 -9.44 -5.37 14.50
CA LEU A 156 -8.76 -6.28 13.56
C LEU A 156 -8.52 -7.66 14.18
N LYS A 157 -8.11 -7.70 15.45
CA LYS A 157 -7.88 -8.95 16.19
C LYS A 157 -9.18 -9.74 16.36
N ALA A 158 -10.28 -9.07 16.72
CA ALA A 158 -11.59 -9.70 16.87
C ALA A 158 -12.10 -10.27 15.53
N GLU A 159 -11.96 -9.51 14.44
CA GLU A 159 -12.33 -9.95 13.09
C GLU A 159 -11.49 -11.16 12.64
N ALA A 160 -10.18 -11.13 12.87
CA ALA A 160 -9.28 -12.23 12.54
C ALA A 160 -9.64 -13.51 13.32
N LYS A 161 -9.93 -13.39 14.62
CA LYS A 161 -10.40 -14.51 15.43
C LYS A 161 -11.71 -15.09 14.90
N LEU A 162 -12.68 -14.24 14.55
CA LEU A 162 -13.97 -14.70 14.01
C LEU A 162 -13.81 -15.45 12.68
N GLN A 163 -12.95 -14.95 11.79
CA GLN A 163 -12.67 -15.62 10.51
C GLN A 163 -11.93 -16.94 10.69
N PHE A 164 -10.98 -16.98 11.62
CA PHE A 164 -10.28 -18.21 11.97
C PHE A 164 -11.26 -19.28 12.49
N GLU A 165 -12.13 -18.93 13.44
CA GLU A 165 -13.12 -19.85 14.02
C GLU A 165 -14.05 -20.43 12.95
N LYS A 166 -14.56 -19.59 12.03
CA LYS A 166 -15.37 -20.06 10.90
C LYS A 166 -14.61 -21.06 10.04
N THR A 167 -13.37 -20.74 9.69
CA THR A 167 -12.51 -21.58 8.84
C THR A 167 -12.19 -22.91 9.53
N GLU A 168 -11.91 -22.90 10.83
CA GLU A 168 -11.59 -24.09 11.61
C GLU A 168 -12.81 -24.99 11.79
N GLN A 169 -14.00 -24.41 12.04
CA GLN A 169 -15.26 -25.16 12.08
C GLN A 169 -15.56 -25.84 10.75
N GLU A 170 -15.39 -25.15 9.62
CA GLU A 170 -15.57 -25.74 8.30
C GLU A 170 -14.56 -26.85 8.00
N ALA A 171 -13.30 -26.66 8.39
CA ALA A 171 -12.27 -27.68 8.22
C ALA A 171 -12.60 -28.95 9.02
N ARG A 172 -13.09 -28.80 10.26
CA ARG A 172 -13.53 -29.92 11.10
C ARG A 172 -14.79 -30.60 10.59
N ARG A 173 -15.70 -29.85 9.93
CA ARG A 173 -16.85 -30.46 9.23
C ARG A 173 -16.39 -31.35 8.07
N LYS A 174 -15.32 -30.97 7.36
CA LYS A 174 -14.76 -31.74 6.23
C LYS A 174 -13.90 -32.92 6.68
N ASP A 175 -13.21 -32.78 7.81
CA ASP A 175 -12.37 -33.81 8.41
C ASP A 175 -12.60 -33.87 9.93
N PRO A 176 -13.53 -34.71 10.41
CA PRO A 176 -13.84 -34.82 11.84
C PRO A 176 -12.69 -35.40 12.69
N ALA A 177 -11.72 -36.08 12.07
CA ALA A 177 -10.57 -36.65 12.76
C ALA A 177 -9.48 -35.59 13.05
N ARG A 178 -9.52 -34.44 12.37
CA ARG A 178 -8.69 -33.29 12.66
C ARG A 178 -9.09 -32.68 14.01
N GLY A 179 -8.13 -32.64 14.95
CA GLY A 179 -8.26 -31.93 16.21
C GLY A 179 -8.40 -30.41 16.03
N TYR A 180 -8.93 -29.73 17.05
CA TYR A 180 -9.05 -28.27 17.04
C TYR A 180 -7.67 -27.61 17.14
N ARG A 181 -7.42 -26.61 16.29
CA ARG A 181 -6.28 -25.72 16.41
C ARG A 181 -6.71 -24.38 16.99
N PRO A 182 -6.06 -23.87 18.05
CA PRO A 182 -6.37 -22.54 18.57
C PRO A 182 -5.87 -21.44 17.63
N PHE A 183 -6.48 -20.26 17.74
CA PHE A 183 -5.98 -19.06 17.08
C PHE A 183 -4.57 -18.73 17.60
N ASP A 184 -3.62 -18.58 16.68
CA ASP A 184 -2.24 -18.24 17.00
C ASP A 184 -2.08 -16.71 17.04
N GLU A 185 -2.20 -16.13 18.23
CA GLU A 185 -2.05 -14.69 18.43
C GLU A 185 -0.65 -14.21 18.04
N ALA A 186 0.39 -14.99 18.28
CA ALA A 186 1.76 -14.61 17.94
C ALA A 186 1.98 -14.57 16.42
N ALA A 187 1.38 -15.50 15.68
CA ALA A 187 1.40 -15.47 14.22
C ALA A 187 0.63 -14.27 13.66
N PHE A 188 -0.52 -13.93 14.26
CA PHE A 188 -1.28 -12.73 13.92
C PHE A 188 -0.47 -11.46 14.16
N ASP A 189 0.13 -11.31 15.34
CA ASP A 189 0.94 -10.14 15.69
C ASP A 189 2.14 -10.00 14.76
N LYS A 190 2.82 -11.11 14.45
CA LYS A 190 3.93 -11.12 13.49
C LYS A 190 3.50 -10.68 12.09
N MET A 191 2.30 -11.05 11.66
CA MET A 191 1.73 -10.63 10.38
C MET A 191 1.46 -9.12 10.37
N ILE A 192 0.82 -8.59 11.42
CA ILE A 192 0.54 -7.15 11.54
C ILE A 192 1.83 -6.34 11.62
N ALA A 193 2.79 -6.75 12.45
CA ALA A 193 4.08 -6.08 12.61
C ALA A 193 4.91 -6.05 11.30
N ALA A 194 4.77 -7.07 10.45
CA ALA A 194 5.45 -7.11 9.16
C ALA A 194 4.98 -5.99 8.21
N ASP A 195 3.69 -5.65 8.26
CA ASP A 195 3.02 -4.68 7.39
C ASP A 195 2.48 -3.46 8.17
N ILE A 196 3.11 -3.13 9.30
CA ILE A 196 2.61 -2.12 10.24
C ILE A 196 2.40 -0.74 9.61
N LEU A 197 3.15 -0.37 8.57
CA LEU A 197 2.98 0.92 7.90
C LEU A 197 1.66 1.02 7.10
N SER A 198 1.05 -0.12 6.78
CA SER A 198 -0.27 -0.18 6.14
C SER A 198 -1.41 -0.05 7.16
N PHE A 199 -1.13 -0.31 8.45
CA PHE A 199 -2.12 -0.27 9.53
C PHE A 199 -1.97 0.97 10.42
N SER A 200 -0.74 1.39 10.71
CA SER A 200 -0.46 2.55 11.54
C SER A 200 -0.77 3.83 10.78
N ARG A 201 -1.79 4.54 11.29
CA ARG A 201 -2.12 5.91 10.89
C ARG A 201 -1.42 6.95 11.76
N GLU A 202 -0.66 6.50 12.76
CA GLU A 202 0.08 7.39 13.65
C GLU A 202 1.28 8.01 12.93
N LEU A 203 1.58 9.22 13.37
CA LEU A 203 2.36 10.20 12.64
C LEU A 203 3.83 10.05 13.03
N LEU A 204 4.77 10.45 12.16
CA LEU A 204 6.16 10.56 12.59
C LEU A 204 6.16 11.62 13.68
N ALA A 205 6.44 11.24 14.93
CA ALA A 205 6.51 12.21 16.02
C ALA A 205 7.45 13.37 15.63
N ASP A 206 7.03 14.60 15.86
CA ASP A 206 7.83 15.80 15.59
C ASP A 206 9.18 15.76 16.32
#